data_AF-A0AAE3P3T3-F1
#
_entry.id   AF-A0AAE3P3T3-F1
#
_cell.length_a   1.000
_cell.length_b   1.000
_cell.length_c   1.000
_cell.angle_alpha   90.00
_cell.angle_beta   90.00
_cell.angle_gamma   90.00
#
_symmetry.space_group_name_H-M   'P 1'
#
loop_
_entity.id
_entity.type
_entity.pdbx_description
1 polymer ?
#
loop_
_entity_poly.entity_id
_entity_poly.type
_entity_poly.pdbx_seq_one_letter_code
_entity_poly.pdbx_strand_id
1 'polypeptide(L)'
;MLSIRKTKTASGSTSVQIVYFKNRKVVVVKHIGSGSSNQEVELLIRKAKSWIEEKSFQTELFPEELKEEGTIKNYQFKDLTHHFAYKILERTALQ
;
A
#
# COMPACT_ATOMS: atom_id res chain seq x y z
N MET A 1 2.13 13.45 -7.47
CA MET A 1 2.46 12.68 -6.25
C MET A 1 3.82 12.04 -6.42
N LEU A 2 4.63 12.01 -5.37
CA LEU A 2 5.88 11.25 -5.35
C LEU A 2 5.56 9.75 -5.29
N SER A 3 6.36 8.93 -5.94
CA SER A 3 6.17 7.47 -6.00
C SER A 3 7.51 6.77 -6.09
N ILE A 4 7.59 5.57 -5.52
CA ILE A 4 8.80 4.74 -5.57
C ILE A 4 8.76 3.92 -6.87
N ARG A 5 9.79 4.04 -7.70
CA ARG A 5 9.98 3.29 -8.93
C ARG A 5 11.16 2.34 -8.79
N LYS A 6 10.95 1.08 -9.19
CA LYS A 6 11.98 0.04 -9.25
C LYS A 6 12.32 -0.24 -10.71
N THR A 7 13.61 -0.29 -11.05
CA THR A 7 14.08 -0.66 -12.39
C THR A 7 15.28 -1.58 -12.30
N LYS A 8 15.31 -2.63 -13.13
CA LYS A 8 16.50 -3.45 -13.30
C LYS A 8 17.59 -2.65 -14.01
N THR A 9 18.81 -2.69 -13.47
CA THR A 9 20.00 -2.10 -14.09
C THR A 9 20.62 -3.09 -15.06
N ALA A 10 21.50 -2.60 -15.95
CA ALA A 10 22.23 -3.45 -16.88
C ALA A 10 23.11 -4.51 -16.17
N SER A 11 23.54 -4.23 -14.93
CA SER A 11 24.30 -5.14 -14.08
C SER A 11 23.46 -6.21 -13.37
N GLY A 12 22.14 -6.22 -13.54
CA GLY A 12 21.21 -7.16 -12.87
C GLY A 12 20.68 -6.72 -11.50
N SER A 13 21.29 -5.69 -10.90
CA SER A 13 20.79 -5.06 -9.67
C SER A 13 19.45 -4.34 -9.89
N THR A 14 18.75 -4.03 -8.81
CA THR A 14 17.50 -3.27 -8.83
C THR A 14 17.74 -1.87 -8.29
N SER A 15 17.59 -0.87 -9.15
CA SER A 15 17.66 0.54 -8.80
C SER A 15 16.33 1.03 -8.23
N VAL A 16 16.37 1.72 -7.09
CA VAL A 16 15.23 2.31 -6.40
C VAL A 16 15.29 3.83 -6.55
N GLN A 17 14.24 4.40 -7.13
CA GLN A 17 14.13 5.82 -7.47
C GLN A 17 12.85 6.41 -6.89
N ILE A 18 12.88 7.69 -6.55
CA ILE A 18 11.70 8.49 -6.23
C ILE A 18 11.37 9.33 -7.46
N VAL A 19 10.14 9.23 -7.95
CA VAL A 19 9.68 9.87 -9.18
C VAL A 19 8.36 10.59 -8.96
N TYR A 20 8.00 11.49 -9.88
CA TYR A 20 6.61 11.89 -10.08
C TYR A 20 6.26 11.83 -11.57
N PHE A 21 4.96 11.74 -11.84
CA PHE A 21 4.45 11.72 -13.20
C PHE A 21 3.93 13.10 -13.58
N LYS A 22 4.37 13.62 -14.73
CA LYS A 22 3.89 14.89 -15.30
C LYS A 22 3.84 14.78 -16.80
N ASN A 23 2.71 15.14 -17.42
CA ASN A 23 2.52 15.14 -18.87
C ASN A 23 2.91 13.79 -19.53
N ARG A 24 2.48 12.67 -18.94
CA ARG A 24 2.84 11.29 -19.37
C ARG A 24 4.35 10.98 -19.33
N LYS A 25 5.16 11.80 -18.68
CA LYS A 25 6.59 11.59 -18.48
C LYS A 25 6.87 11.24 -17.02
N VAL A 26 7.88 10.41 -16.82
CA VAL A 26 8.45 10.09 -15.50
C VAL A 26 9.56 11.08 -15.22
N VAL A 27 9.44 11.85 -14.14
CA VAL A 27 10.50 12.76 -13.69
C VAL A 27 11.14 12.16 -12.44
N VAL A 28 12.44 11.88 -12.52
CA VAL A 28 13.21 11.37 -11.38
C VAL A 28 13.55 12.53 -10.46
N VAL A 29 13.17 12.41 -9.20
CA VAL A 29 13.45 13.39 -8.14
C VAL A 29 14.73 13.03 -7.41
N LYS A 30 14.86 11.76 -7.05
CA LYS A 30 16.01 11.27 -6.29
C LYS A 30 16.30 9.81 -6.60
N HIS A 31 17.58 9.50 -6.74
CA HIS A 31 18.06 8.13 -6.74
C HIS A 31 18.42 7.72 -5.32
N ILE A 32 17.83 6.63 -4.83
CA ILE A 32 18.07 6.14 -3.45
C ILE A 32 19.23 5.15 -3.43
N GLY A 33 19.40 4.38 -4.50
CA GLY A 33 20.51 3.44 -4.68
C GLY A 33 20.11 2.25 -5.54
N SER A 34 20.96 1.24 -5.57
CA SER A 34 20.70 -0.05 -6.21
C SER A 34 21.08 -1.20 -5.29
N GLY A 35 20.26 -2.24 -5.25
CA GLY A 35 20.51 -3.46 -4.49
C GLY A 35 20.47 -4.70 -5.38
N SER A 36 21.35 -5.67 -5.13
CA SER A 36 21.42 -6.93 -5.87
C SER A 36 20.61 -8.04 -5.20
N SER A 37 20.31 -7.91 -3.90
CA SER A 37 19.44 -8.83 -3.15
C SER A 37 18.06 -8.24 -2.86
N ASN A 38 17.07 -9.10 -2.60
CA ASN A 38 15.73 -8.64 -2.22
C ASN A 38 15.74 -7.85 -0.91
N GLN A 39 16.57 -8.26 0.05
CA GLN A 39 16.71 -7.60 1.35
C GLN A 39 17.28 -6.18 1.21
N GLU A 40 18.31 -6.01 0.37
CA GLU A 40 18.87 -4.68 0.07
C GLU A 40 17.83 -3.78 -0.59
N VAL A 41 17.07 -4.31 -1.55
CA VAL A 41 16.02 -3.56 -2.24
C VAL A 41 14.93 -3.14 -1.27
N GLU A 42 14.54 -4.02 -0.34
CA GLU A 42 13.56 -3.69 0.69
C GLU A 42 14.06 -2.58 1.63
N LEU A 43 15.31 -2.63 2.06
CA LEU A 43 15.93 -1.56 2.86
C LEU A 43 15.93 -0.23 2.09
N LEU A 44 16.24 -0.24 0.79
CA LEU A 44 16.19 0.95 -0.05
C LEU A 44 14.76 1.49 -0.21
N ILE A 45 13.76 0.62 -0.30
CA ILE A 45 12.34 1.03 -0.34
C ILE A 45 11.95 1.71 0.97
N ARG A 46 12.33 1.16 2.13
CA ARG A 46 12.05 1.79 3.44
C ARG A 46 12.67 3.18 3.54
N LYS A 47 13.93 3.33 3.13
CA LYS A 47 14.59 4.64 3.05
C LYS A 47 13.88 5.60 2.10
N ALA A 48 13.38 5.10 0.98
CA ALA A 48 12.62 5.91 0.02
C ALA A 48 11.27 6.37 0.60
N LYS A 49 10.56 5.51 1.34
CA LYS A 49 9.32 5.85 2.05
C LYS A 49 9.55 6.96 3.06
N SER A 50 10.54 6.79 3.96
CA SER A 50 10.87 7.83 4.95
C SER A 50 11.25 9.16 4.31
N TRP A 51 11.95 9.14 3.17
CA TRP A 51 12.27 10.36 2.44
C TRP A 51 11.02 11.05 1.86
N ILE A 52 10.05 10.28 1.36
CA ILE A 52 8.77 10.82 0.87
C ILE A 52 7.97 11.40 2.03
N GLU A 53 7.87 10.71 3.17
CA GLU A 53 7.19 11.22 4.36
C GLU A 53 7.80 12.54 4.87
N GLU A 54 9.13 12.65 4.89
CA GLU A 54 9.82 13.87 5.32
C GLU A 54 9.60 15.06 4.38
N LYS A 55 9.49 14.80 3.06
CA LYS A 55 9.44 15.86 2.03
C LYS A 55 8.05 16.13 1.48
N SER A 56 7.14 15.18 1.59
CA SER A 56 5.77 15.36 1.17
C SER A 56 4.97 15.87 2.36
N PHE A 57 4.35 17.04 2.21
CA PHE A 57 3.32 17.51 3.15
C PHE A 57 2.01 16.73 3.00
N GLN A 58 2.05 15.55 2.38
CA GLN A 58 0.89 14.73 2.08
C GLN A 58 0.95 13.47 2.94
N THR A 59 0.03 13.38 3.90
CA THR A 59 -0.17 12.18 4.71
C THR A 59 -0.68 11.04 3.82
N GLU A 60 -0.14 9.84 4.01
CA GLU A 60 -0.68 8.64 3.35
C GLU A 60 -2.14 8.41 3.79
N LEU A 61 -3.02 8.14 2.82
CA LEU A 61 -4.44 7.85 3.10
C LEU A 61 -4.61 6.52 3.86
N PHE A 62 -3.69 5.58 3.67
CA PHE A 62 -3.68 4.27 4.30
C PHE A 62 -2.23 3.93 4.68
N PRO A 63 -1.75 4.37 5.85
CA PRO A 63 -0.44 3.98 6.32
C PRO A 63 -0.37 2.45 6.44
N GLU A 64 0.76 1.85 6.09
CA GLU A 64 1.03 0.44 6.40
C GLU A 64 1.11 0.28 7.92
N GLU A 65 -0.03 0.00 8.55
CA GLU A 65 -0.07 -0.43 9.94
C GLU A 65 0.62 -1.79 10.05
N LEU A 66 1.43 -1.98 11.10
CA LEU A 66 1.90 -3.30 11.49
C LEU A 66 0.66 -4.17 11.64
N LYS A 67 0.52 -5.18 10.77
CA LYS A 67 -0.55 -6.15 10.89
C LYS A 67 -0.37 -6.86 12.22
N GLU A 68 -1.06 -6.39 13.24
CA GLU A 68 -1.29 -7.21 14.42
C GLU A 68 -2.11 -8.40 13.91
N GLU A 69 -1.54 -9.59 14.00
CA GLU A 69 -2.28 -10.82 13.78
C GLU A 69 -3.34 -10.92 14.89
N GLY A 70 -4.46 -10.23 14.67
CA GLY A 70 -5.55 -10.17 15.62
C GLY A 70 -6.10 -11.58 15.81
N THR A 71 -5.79 -12.19 16.94
CA THR A 71 -6.48 -13.41 17.36
C THR A 71 -7.97 -13.07 17.53
N ILE A 72 -8.88 -13.99 17.19
CA ILE A 72 -10.35 -13.79 17.29
C ILE A 72 -10.78 -13.20 18.65
N LYS A 73 -10.00 -13.47 19.71
CA LYS A 73 -10.18 -12.92 21.07
C LYS A 73 -10.17 -11.38 21.14
N ASN A 74 -9.52 -10.70 20.20
CA ASN A 74 -9.40 -9.24 20.20
C ASN A 74 -10.54 -8.54 19.45
N TYR A 75 -11.50 -9.31 18.91
CA TYR A 75 -12.65 -8.77 18.21
C TYR A 75 -13.89 -8.86 19.09
N GLN A 76 -14.68 -7.78 19.10
CA GLN A 76 -16.02 -7.79 19.69
C GLN A 76 -17.07 -7.88 18.59
N PHE A 77 -18.09 -8.69 18.85
CA PHE A 77 -19.29 -8.73 18.04
C PHE A 77 -19.97 -7.36 18.09
N LYS A 78 -20.12 -6.74 16.91
CA LYS A 78 -20.70 -5.40 16.80
C LYS A 78 -22.21 -5.46 16.61
N ASP A 79 -22.69 -6.24 15.64
CA ASP A 79 -24.12 -6.39 15.35
C ASP A 79 -24.38 -7.57 14.41
N LEU A 80 -25.65 -8.02 14.34
CA LEU A 80 -26.15 -9.04 13.42
C LEU A 80 -27.37 -8.49 12.67
N THR A 81 -27.28 -8.43 11.35
CA THR A 81 -28.41 -8.05 10.49
C THR A 81 -29.20 -9.29 10.06
N HIS A 82 -30.53 -9.23 10.12
CA HIS A 82 -31.44 -10.32 9.70
C HIS A 82 -31.76 -10.29 8.21
N HIS A 83 -30.83 -9.83 7.37
CA HIS A 83 -31.09 -9.54 5.96
C HIS A 83 -31.55 -10.77 5.16
N PHE A 84 -31.06 -11.96 5.53
CA PHE A 84 -31.51 -13.22 4.94
C PHE A 84 -32.97 -13.55 5.29
N ALA A 85 -33.34 -13.46 6.57
CA ALA A 85 -34.70 -13.70 7.02
C ALA A 85 -35.68 -12.70 6.40
N TYR A 86 -35.31 -11.41 6.38
CA TYR A 86 -36.08 -10.35 5.72
C TYR A 86 -36.36 -10.70 4.25
N LYS A 87 -35.32 -11.07 3.48
CA LYS A 87 -35.46 -11.43 2.05
C LYS A 87 -36.37 -12.63 1.81
N ILE A 88 -36.32 -13.64 2.68
CA ILE A 88 -37.21 -14.80 2.55
C ILE A 88 -38.65 -14.40 2.85
N LEU A 89 -38.90 -13.70 3.96
CA LEU A 89 -40.23 -13.27 4.34
C LEU A 89 -40.87 -12.35 3.29
N GLU A 90 -40.09 -11.40 2.76
CA GLU A 90 -40.53 -10.52 1.67
C GLU A 90 -40.95 -11.31 0.43
N ARG A 91 -40.14 -12.28 0.00
CA ARG A 91 -40.47 -13.12 -1.17
C ARG A 91 -41.71 -13.97 -0.96
N THR A 92 -41.90 -14.51 0.24
CA THR A 92 -43.06 -15.34 0.56
C THR A 92 -44.34 -14.53 0.78
N ALA A 93 -44.23 -13.27 1.22
CA ALA A 93 -45.38 -12.40 1.47
C ALA A 93 -45.95 -11.73 0.20
N LEU A 94 -45.21 -11.76 -0.92
CA LEU A 94 -45.62 -11.21 -2.21
C LEU A 94 -46.17 -12.28 -3.19
N GLN A 95 -46.33 -13.53 -2.74
CA GLN A 95 -47.01 -14.62 -3.46
C GLN A 95 -48.46 -14.74 -3.00
#